data_AF-A0A3D4NYT2-F1
#
_entry.id   AF-A0A3D4NYT2-F1
#
_cell.length_a   1.000
_cell.length_b   1.000
_cell.length_c   1.000
_cell.angle_alpha   90.00
_cell.angle_beta   90.00
_cell.angle_gamma   90.00
#
_symmetry.space_group_name_H-M   'P 1'
#
loop_
_entity.id
_entity.type
_entity.pdbx_description
1 polymer ?
#
loop_
_entity_poly.entity_id
_entity_poly.type
_entity_poly.pdbx_seq_one_letter_code
_entity_poly.pdbx_strand_id
1 'polypeptide(L)'
;PDLTTNDPAKMQPSGGLTLDNLAVEYGCVVFAIAESPLEKGCIWAGTNDGLVQVTRNGGKNWTNLTKNIPGLPAWGTVSNIEPSRYDAGTAYLTVDFHQMNSRDPFVYKTADYGKTWVSLSAGVPKSVFSYCHWVHEDPVRKGLLYLGTENAIFVSFDDGKSWLPLQNNLPHAPVHHMVVQPHFNDLVVGTYGRGFWVMDDITPLQQLSDAVIQSAVHIFKPRPAYRLHSITGGQRLTPEAYINYYLKDTPKGEVTVTILGESGQTVASVPGTKQPGLNRVSWNLAYSGARGAKLRTKPAGNPRVVEELRFRDTWEREGWYPLLSWGADAGFQGFLAAPGTYTVKLKAGDQEFSEKLEVKKDPHSAGTLADIQEQVKLQLEIRDDLNVCSDMISRLEWMRKQLYGLKDVLASGKDAAEILPAIDEFDQKLQSVEYELFQKTLAEGDTKSFRDPQKIYMKLSVLSGDVSNSVDFAPNKQQREVYAVLKERLAVRKARFDEIMKTDLPVFNKKLADRNIPGLVVPEIK
;
A
#
# COMPACT_ATOMS: atom_id res chain seq x y z
N PRO A 1 -27.95 -38.58 20.26
CA PRO A 1 -29.41 -38.42 20.10
C PRO A 1 -29.68 -37.69 18.78
N ASP A 2 -30.90 -37.78 18.24
CA ASP A 2 -31.31 -36.90 17.15
C ASP A 2 -31.49 -35.47 17.69
N LEU A 3 -30.95 -34.48 16.99
CA LEU A 3 -30.97 -33.06 17.38
C LEU A 3 -32.02 -32.25 16.60
N THR A 4 -32.65 -32.88 15.62
CA THR A 4 -33.59 -32.31 14.65
C THR A 4 -35.03 -32.57 15.10
N THR A 5 -36.00 -32.08 14.34
CA THR A 5 -37.42 -32.43 14.55
C THR A 5 -37.69 -33.90 14.28
N ASN A 6 -36.81 -34.57 13.52
CA ASN A 6 -36.94 -35.96 13.09
C ASN A 6 -38.32 -36.23 12.47
N ASP A 7 -38.86 -35.29 11.69
CA ASP A 7 -40.16 -35.40 11.05
C ASP A 7 -40.07 -36.36 9.84
N PRO A 8 -40.63 -37.59 9.94
CA PRO A 8 -40.50 -38.56 8.85
C PRO A 8 -41.19 -38.08 7.57
N ALA A 9 -42.18 -37.20 7.66
CA ALA A 9 -42.86 -36.64 6.49
C ALA A 9 -41.95 -35.73 5.67
N LYS A 10 -40.84 -35.24 6.24
CA LYS A 10 -39.83 -34.40 5.59
C LYS A 10 -38.59 -35.15 5.13
N MET A 11 -38.58 -36.48 5.31
CA MET A 11 -37.49 -37.38 4.91
C MET A 11 -37.91 -38.31 3.76
N GLN A 12 -38.98 -37.96 3.05
CA GLN A 12 -39.48 -38.72 1.90
C GLN A 12 -38.69 -38.37 0.62
N PRO A 13 -38.68 -39.25 -0.40
CA PRO A 13 -38.14 -38.91 -1.71
C PRO A 13 -38.76 -37.62 -2.29
N SER A 14 -37.94 -36.73 -2.82
CA SER A 14 -38.36 -35.45 -3.42
C SER A 14 -38.81 -35.59 -4.89
N GLY A 15 -39.41 -34.52 -5.45
CA GLY A 15 -39.74 -34.41 -6.89
C GLY A 15 -41.22 -34.63 -7.29
N GLY A 16 -42.07 -35.11 -6.38
CA GLY A 16 -43.51 -35.22 -6.64
C GLY A 16 -43.85 -36.22 -7.76
N LEU A 17 -44.36 -35.74 -8.90
CA LEU A 17 -44.72 -36.60 -10.05
C LEU A 17 -43.49 -37.26 -10.69
N THR A 18 -42.36 -36.56 -10.70
CA THR A 18 -41.07 -37.08 -11.18
C THR A 18 -40.15 -37.14 -9.98
N LEU A 19 -39.82 -38.34 -9.51
CA LEU A 19 -38.89 -38.48 -8.40
C LEU A 19 -37.53 -37.88 -8.77
N ASP A 20 -37.06 -36.96 -7.94
CA ASP A 20 -35.73 -36.36 -8.04
C ASP A 20 -35.14 -36.41 -6.63
N ASN A 21 -34.11 -37.21 -6.44
CA ASN A 21 -33.50 -37.47 -5.12
C ASN A 21 -31.98 -37.43 -5.27
N LEU A 22 -31.46 -36.23 -5.53
CA LEU A 22 -30.02 -35.96 -5.65
C LEU A 22 -29.35 -35.73 -4.29
N ALA A 23 -30.03 -36.08 -3.19
CA ALA A 23 -29.60 -35.90 -1.81
C ALA A 23 -29.42 -34.44 -1.36
N VAL A 24 -29.92 -33.45 -2.14
CA VAL A 24 -29.82 -32.02 -1.79
C VAL A 24 -31.06 -31.50 -1.04
N GLU A 25 -32.12 -32.31 -0.95
CA GLU A 25 -33.43 -31.95 -0.39
C GLU A 25 -33.72 -32.57 1.00
N TYR A 26 -32.73 -33.13 1.70
CA TYR A 26 -32.95 -33.73 3.02
C TYR A 26 -33.31 -32.66 4.07
N GLY A 27 -34.54 -32.74 4.57
CA GLY A 27 -34.95 -32.05 5.80
C GLY A 27 -34.39 -32.73 7.04
N CYS A 28 -34.46 -32.05 8.19
CA CYS A 28 -34.02 -32.59 9.49
C CYS A 28 -32.53 -32.96 9.50
N VAL A 29 -31.67 -31.97 9.23
CA VAL A 29 -30.20 -32.13 9.23
C VAL A 29 -29.59 -31.11 10.18
N VAL A 30 -28.54 -31.52 10.90
CA VAL A 30 -27.67 -30.60 11.64
C VAL A 30 -26.88 -29.77 10.62
N PHE A 31 -27.21 -28.49 10.54
CA PHE A 31 -26.73 -27.57 9.52
C PHE A 31 -25.55 -26.72 10.02
N ALA A 32 -25.60 -26.30 11.29
CA ALA A 32 -24.53 -25.57 11.96
C ALA A 32 -24.09 -26.32 13.23
N ILE A 33 -22.79 -26.39 13.48
CA ILE A 33 -22.23 -26.95 14.71
C ILE A 33 -20.95 -26.21 15.10
N ALA A 34 -20.82 -25.85 16.37
CA ALA A 34 -19.65 -25.14 16.87
C ALA A 34 -19.36 -25.50 18.34
N GLU A 35 -18.11 -25.80 18.66
CA GLU A 35 -17.64 -25.94 20.05
C GLU A 35 -17.20 -24.58 20.58
N SER A 36 -17.51 -24.31 21.85
CA SER A 36 -17.03 -23.11 22.54
C SER A 36 -15.50 -23.09 22.59
N PRO A 37 -14.84 -21.99 22.19
CA PRO A 37 -13.40 -21.86 22.34
C PRO A 37 -12.96 -21.71 23.81
N LEU A 38 -13.91 -21.49 24.74
CA LEU A 38 -13.65 -21.25 26.16
C LEU A 38 -14.03 -22.42 27.06
N GLU A 39 -14.91 -23.33 26.62
CA GLU A 39 -15.42 -24.43 27.44
C GLU A 39 -15.44 -25.74 26.66
N LYS A 40 -14.45 -26.61 26.94
CA LYS A 40 -14.36 -27.95 26.35
C LYS A 40 -15.64 -28.75 26.60
N GLY A 41 -16.18 -29.33 25.55
CA GLY A 41 -17.41 -30.11 25.60
C GLY A 41 -18.69 -29.28 25.64
N CYS A 42 -18.60 -27.94 25.58
CA CYS A 42 -19.72 -27.06 25.30
C CYS A 42 -19.90 -26.92 23.78
N ILE A 43 -20.88 -27.61 23.22
CA ILE A 43 -21.12 -27.67 21.77
C ILE A 43 -22.53 -27.17 21.49
N TRP A 44 -22.65 -26.29 20.50
CA TRP A 44 -23.90 -25.78 19.99
C TRP A 44 -24.21 -26.42 18.64
N ALA A 45 -25.47 -26.75 18.40
CA ALA A 45 -25.95 -27.31 17.15
C ALA A 45 -27.22 -26.57 16.69
N GLY A 46 -27.28 -26.30 15.40
CA GLY A 46 -28.39 -25.67 14.70
C GLY A 46 -28.79 -26.54 13.52
N THR A 47 -30.08 -26.62 13.23
CA THR A 47 -30.60 -27.52 12.19
C THR A 47 -31.31 -26.74 11.07
N ASN A 48 -31.45 -27.35 9.90
CA ASN A 48 -32.18 -26.75 8.78
C ASN A 48 -33.70 -26.72 8.99
N ASP A 49 -34.21 -27.45 9.97
CA ASP A 49 -35.62 -27.44 10.41
C ASP A 49 -35.88 -26.54 11.63
N GLY A 50 -34.89 -25.74 12.04
CA GLY A 50 -35.07 -24.63 12.97
C GLY A 50 -34.93 -24.95 14.43
N LEU A 51 -34.23 -26.04 14.79
CA LEU A 51 -33.87 -26.33 16.16
C LEU A 51 -32.49 -25.80 16.53
N VAL A 52 -32.40 -25.21 17.72
CA VAL A 52 -31.14 -24.80 18.36
C VAL A 52 -30.95 -25.62 19.63
N GLN A 53 -29.79 -26.26 19.76
CA GLN A 53 -29.46 -27.19 20.84
C GLN A 53 -28.10 -26.86 21.44
N VAL A 54 -27.93 -27.10 22.74
CA VAL A 54 -26.63 -27.01 23.42
C VAL A 54 -26.35 -28.25 24.26
N THR A 55 -25.11 -28.71 24.26
CA THR A 55 -24.55 -29.66 25.22
C THR A 55 -23.40 -29.01 25.95
N ARG A 56 -23.16 -29.40 27.21
CA ARG A 56 -22.02 -28.96 28.02
C ARG A 56 -21.19 -30.13 28.55
N ASN A 57 -21.44 -31.33 28.06
CA ASN A 57 -20.80 -32.55 28.53
C ASN A 57 -20.31 -33.44 27.38
N GLY A 58 -19.92 -32.80 26.27
CA GLY A 58 -19.37 -33.48 25.09
C GLY A 58 -20.41 -34.32 24.35
N GLY A 59 -21.67 -33.88 24.33
CA GLY A 59 -22.73 -34.51 23.54
C GLY A 59 -23.47 -35.65 24.24
N LYS A 60 -23.20 -35.92 25.54
CA LYS A 60 -23.93 -36.93 26.31
C LYS A 60 -25.39 -36.54 26.52
N ASN A 61 -25.63 -35.28 26.88
CA ASN A 61 -26.97 -34.69 27.03
C ASN A 61 -27.07 -33.38 26.25
N TRP A 62 -28.21 -33.16 25.61
CA TRP A 62 -28.52 -31.97 24.82
C TRP A 62 -29.78 -31.29 25.36
N THR A 63 -29.78 -29.95 25.34
CA THR A 63 -30.91 -29.11 25.73
C THR A 63 -31.41 -28.36 24.51
N ASN A 64 -32.69 -28.54 24.17
CA ASN A 64 -33.33 -27.78 23.10
C ASN A 64 -33.70 -26.38 23.60
N LEU A 65 -33.15 -25.36 22.95
CA LEU A 65 -33.24 -23.94 23.31
C LEU A 65 -34.21 -23.16 22.44
N THR A 66 -34.74 -23.76 21.37
CA THR A 66 -35.52 -23.10 20.32
C THR A 66 -36.70 -22.29 20.87
N LYS A 67 -37.43 -22.85 21.83
CA LYS A 67 -38.57 -22.20 22.47
C LYS A 67 -38.22 -20.93 23.27
N ASN A 68 -36.93 -20.73 23.57
CA ASN A 68 -36.45 -19.57 24.31
C ASN A 68 -36.11 -18.39 23.38
N ILE A 69 -36.09 -18.61 22.06
CA ILE A 69 -35.76 -17.56 21.07
C ILE A 69 -37.04 -16.77 20.76
N PRO A 70 -37.11 -15.47 21.13
CA PRO A 70 -38.33 -14.70 20.99
C PRO A 70 -38.62 -14.40 19.51
N GLY A 71 -39.86 -14.65 19.09
CA GLY A 71 -40.33 -14.27 17.76
C GLY A 71 -39.73 -15.07 16.61
N LEU A 72 -39.15 -16.25 16.88
CA LEU A 72 -38.60 -17.14 15.85
C LEU A 72 -39.71 -17.98 15.20
N PRO A 73 -39.98 -17.85 13.88
CA PRO A 73 -40.90 -18.75 13.18
C PRO A 73 -40.36 -20.19 13.11
N ALA A 74 -41.25 -21.15 12.83
CA ALA A 74 -40.84 -22.53 12.59
C ALA A 74 -40.13 -22.69 11.24
N TRP A 75 -39.28 -23.72 11.10
CA TRP A 75 -38.63 -24.12 9.85
C TRP A 75 -37.61 -23.14 9.27
N GLY A 76 -37.03 -22.26 10.10
CA GLY A 76 -35.89 -21.45 9.69
C GLY A 76 -34.61 -22.27 9.71
N THR A 77 -33.76 -22.15 8.70
CA THR A 77 -32.45 -22.81 8.72
C THR A 77 -31.52 -22.06 9.67
N VAL A 78 -31.00 -22.71 10.71
CA VAL A 78 -29.95 -22.11 11.54
C VAL A 78 -28.64 -22.14 10.75
N SER A 79 -28.35 -21.06 10.02
CA SER A 79 -27.25 -20.98 9.04
C SER A 79 -25.87 -20.88 9.67
N ASN A 80 -25.75 -20.25 10.84
CA ASN A 80 -24.50 -20.09 11.56
C ASN A 80 -24.75 -19.97 13.07
N ILE A 81 -23.82 -20.53 13.87
CA ILE A 81 -23.71 -20.34 15.31
C ILE A 81 -22.27 -19.99 15.63
N GLU A 82 -22.07 -18.87 16.32
CA GLU A 82 -20.77 -18.33 16.72
C GLU A 82 -20.70 -18.27 18.26
N PRO A 83 -20.17 -19.30 18.94
CA PRO A 83 -19.87 -19.23 20.37
C PRO A 83 -18.83 -18.15 20.64
N SER A 84 -19.06 -17.32 21.66
CA SER A 84 -18.17 -16.20 21.94
C SER A 84 -16.78 -16.67 22.38
N ARG A 85 -15.77 -15.95 21.91
CA ARG A 85 -14.38 -16.08 22.36
C ARG A 85 -14.06 -15.27 23.60
N TYR A 86 -14.97 -14.40 24.04
CA TYR A 86 -14.76 -13.51 25.19
C TYR A 86 -15.48 -13.99 26.45
N ASP A 87 -16.69 -14.54 26.33
CA ASP A 87 -17.49 -14.96 27.49
C ASP A 87 -18.08 -16.36 27.31
N ALA A 88 -17.86 -17.24 28.29
CA ALA A 88 -18.50 -18.54 28.33
C ALA A 88 -20.03 -18.39 28.46
N GLY A 89 -20.78 -19.19 27.71
CA GLY A 89 -22.25 -19.14 27.67
C GLY A 89 -22.83 -18.10 26.72
N THR A 90 -22.00 -17.23 26.14
CA THR A 90 -22.40 -16.31 25.07
C THR A 90 -22.31 -17.00 23.72
N ALA A 91 -23.32 -16.82 22.88
CA ALA A 91 -23.30 -17.24 21.47
C ALA A 91 -24.16 -16.30 20.63
N TYR A 92 -23.77 -16.13 19.37
CA TYR A 92 -24.55 -15.45 18.34
C TYR A 92 -25.03 -16.48 17.33
N LEU A 93 -26.17 -16.24 16.70
CA LEU A 93 -26.63 -17.08 15.60
C LEU A 93 -27.38 -16.27 14.56
N THR A 94 -27.40 -16.82 13.34
CA THR A 94 -28.27 -16.34 12.26
C THR A 94 -29.25 -17.44 11.88
N VAL A 95 -30.46 -17.04 11.48
CA VAL A 95 -31.49 -17.96 10.99
C VAL A 95 -32.02 -17.45 9.66
N ASP A 96 -32.09 -18.36 8.70
CA ASP A 96 -32.50 -18.06 7.34
C ASP A 96 -33.91 -18.63 7.07
N PHE A 97 -34.86 -17.76 6.75
CA PHE A 97 -36.24 -18.12 6.42
C PHE A 97 -36.57 -17.94 4.94
N HIS A 98 -35.57 -17.79 4.07
CA HIS A 98 -35.79 -17.47 2.67
C HIS A 98 -36.58 -18.57 1.94
N GLN A 99 -36.37 -19.83 2.34
CA GLN A 99 -37.12 -21.00 1.86
C GLN A 99 -38.56 -21.05 2.39
N MET A 100 -38.81 -20.35 3.51
CA MET A 100 -40.14 -20.18 4.10
C MET A 100 -40.82 -18.88 3.64
N ASN A 101 -40.35 -18.31 2.52
CA ASN A 101 -40.85 -17.07 1.92
C ASN A 101 -40.77 -15.85 2.86
N SER A 102 -39.76 -15.79 3.73
CA SER A 102 -39.45 -14.61 4.54
C SER A 102 -38.02 -14.16 4.28
N ARG A 103 -37.84 -12.87 3.97
CA ARG A 103 -36.53 -12.25 3.67
C ARG A 103 -36.06 -11.29 4.76
N ASP A 104 -36.75 -11.30 5.89
CA ASP A 104 -36.39 -10.49 7.05
C ASP A 104 -35.07 -10.99 7.67
N PRO A 105 -34.27 -10.10 8.25
CA PRO A 105 -33.06 -10.47 8.96
C PRO A 105 -33.39 -11.13 10.30
N PHE A 106 -32.81 -12.30 10.57
CA PHE A 106 -32.87 -12.96 11.88
C PHE A 106 -31.46 -13.23 12.38
N VAL A 107 -31.04 -12.44 13.36
CA VAL A 107 -29.78 -12.59 14.08
C VAL A 107 -30.06 -12.43 15.57
N TYR A 108 -29.45 -13.26 16.40
CA TYR A 108 -29.72 -13.31 17.83
C TYR A 108 -28.44 -13.46 18.65
N LYS A 109 -28.52 -13.06 19.92
CA LYS A 109 -27.50 -13.26 20.94
C LYS A 109 -28.08 -13.89 22.19
N THR A 110 -27.35 -14.81 22.79
CA THR A 110 -27.52 -15.25 24.18
C THR A 110 -26.25 -14.94 24.98
N ALA A 111 -26.39 -14.82 26.30
CA ALA A 111 -25.28 -14.66 27.24
C ALA A 111 -25.33 -15.68 28.40
N ASP A 112 -26.22 -16.68 28.33
CA ASP A 112 -26.54 -17.56 29.45
C ASP A 112 -26.79 -19.02 29.03
N TYR A 113 -26.04 -19.48 28.02
CA TYR A 113 -26.17 -20.81 27.42
C TYR A 113 -27.56 -21.04 26.77
N GLY A 114 -28.17 -19.97 26.25
CA GLY A 114 -29.41 -20.03 25.48
C GLY A 114 -30.68 -20.09 26.33
N LYS A 115 -30.60 -19.79 27.64
CA LYS A 115 -31.78 -19.67 28.50
C LYS A 115 -32.59 -18.43 28.11
N THR A 116 -31.91 -17.35 27.74
CA THR A 116 -32.50 -16.12 27.19
C THR A 116 -31.80 -15.69 25.91
N TRP A 117 -32.56 -15.04 25.02
CA TRP A 117 -32.08 -14.54 23.74
C TRP A 117 -32.58 -13.13 23.49
N VAL A 118 -31.75 -12.34 22.81
CA VAL A 118 -32.08 -10.99 22.34
C VAL A 118 -31.91 -10.97 20.83
N SER A 119 -32.89 -10.40 20.11
CA SER A 119 -32.75 -10.15 18.67
C SER A 119 -31.78 -9.00 18.43
N LEU A 120 -30.85 -9.20 17.50
CA LEU A 120 -29.89 -8.22 17.01
C LEU A 120 -30.28 -7.68 15.62
N SER A 121 -31.49 -7.97 15.13
CA SER A 121 -31.93 -7.60 13.79
C SER A 121 -32.24 -6.11 13.64
N ALA A 122 -32.24 -5.35 14.74
CA ALA A 122 -32.54 -3.92 14.73
C ALA A 122 -31.49 -3.14 13.91
N GLY A 123 -31.94 -2.30 12.99
CA GLY A 123 -31.05 -1.50 12.14
C GLY A 123 -30.50 -2.21 10.91
N VAL A 124 -30.72 -3.52 10.74
CA VAL A 124 -30.46 -4.19 9.46
C VAL A 124 -31.58 -3.82 8.48
N PRO A 125 -31.29 -3.22 7.31
CA PRO A 125 -32.31 -2.83 6.35
C PRO A 125 -33.16 -4.03 5.92
N LYS A 126 -34.47 -3.88 5.78
CA LYS A 126 -35.36 -4.92 5.24
C LYS A 126 -35.51 -4.80 3.72
N SER A 127 -35.29 -5.90 3.02
CA SER A 127 -35.35 -6.02 1.57
C SER A 127 -35.47 -7.50 1.19
N VAL A 128 -35.63 -7.78 -0.11
CA VAL A 128 -35.60 -9.16 -0.62
C VAL A 128 -34.25 -9.86 -0.45
N PHE A 129 -33.20 -9.13 -0.05
CA PHE A 129 -31.83 -9.60 0.15
C PHE A 129 -31.34 -9.46 1.61
N SER A 130 -32.24 -9.33 2.58
CA SER A 130 -31.85 -9.00 3.96
C SER A 130 -31.71 -10.21 4.88
N TYR A 131 -31.96 -11.42 4.40
CA TYR A 131 -31.77 -12.62 5.21
C TYR A 131 -30.29 -12.83 5.51
N CYS A 132 -30.03 -13.25 6.75
CA CYS A 132 -28.71 -13.33 7.33
C CYS A 132 -28.14 -14.73 7.14
N HIS A 133 -26.85 -14.81 6.81
CA HIS A 133 -26.15 -16.07 6.57
C HIS A 133 -25.06 -16.34 7.61
N TRP A 134 -24.34 -15.30 8.04
CA TRP A 134 -23.17 -15.46 8.89
C TRP A 134 -22.99 -14.28 9.85
N VAL A 135 -22.80 -14.54 11.15
CA VAL A 135 -22.34 -13.54 12.11
C VAL A 135 -20.98 -13.97 12.65
N HIS A 136 -20.04 -13.04 12.78
CA HIS A 136 -18.68 -13.32 13.26
C HIS A 136 -18.27 -12.30 14.33
N GLU A 137 -17.72 -12.80 15.45
CA GLU A 137 -17.20 -11.98 16.54
C GLU A 137 -15.72 -11.64 16.29
N ASP A 138 -15.39 -10.36 16.28
CA ASP A 138 -14.02 -9.90 16.04
C ASP A 138 -13.05 -10.46 17.10
N PRO A 139 -11.85 -10.94 16.71
CA PRO A 139 -10.92 -11.56 17.66
C PRO A 139 -10.13 -10.59 18.54
N VAL A 140 -10.15 -9.29 18.23
CA VAL A 140 -9.37 -8.26 18.93
C VAL A 140 -10.27 -7.36 19.78
N ARG A 141 -11.46 -6.98 19.28
CA ARG A 141 -12.39 -6.10 19.95
C ARG A 141 -13.70 -6.81 20.31
N LYS A 142 -13.90 -7.03 21.61
CA LYS A 142 -15.19 -7.48 22.16
C LYS A 142 -16.33 -6.54 21.74
N GLY A 143 -17.42 -7.11 21.25
CA GLY A 143 -18.60 -6.38 20.78
C GLY A 143 -18.49 -5.79 19.37
N LEU A 144 -17.34 -5.94 18.70
CA LEU A 144 -17.25 -5.69 17.26
C LEU A 144 -17.72 -6.95 16.52
N LEU A 145 -18.78 -6.83 15.73
CA LEU A 145 -19.39 -7.95 15.01
C LEU A 145 -19.46 -7.64 13.52
N TYR A 146 -19.33 -8.67 12.69
CA TYR A 146 -19.57 -8.62 11.26
C TYR A 146 -20.79 -9.48 10.91
N LEU A 147 -21.68 -8.98 10.06
CA LEU A 147 -22.89 -9.69 9.62
C LEU A 147 -22.93 -9.78 8.09
N GLY A 148 -22.96 -11.01 7.59
CA GLY A 148 -23.14 -11.35 6.19
C GLY A 148 -24.61 -11.62 5.88
N THR A 149 -25.10 -10.99 4.82
CA THR A 149 -26.47 -11.16 4.29
C THR A 149 -26.42 -11.67 2.85
N GLU A 150 -27.59 -11.86 2.23
CA GLU A 150 -27.69 -12.26 0.83
C GLU A 150 -27.02 -11.30 -0.17
N ASN A 151 -26.79 -10.04 0.20
CA ASN A 151 -26.25 -9.08 -0.76
C ASN A 151 -25.28 -8.05 -0.20
N ALA A 152 -24.96 -8.14 1.10
CA ALA A 152 -24.14 -7.15 1.76
C ALA A 152 -23.46 -7.68 3.02
N ILE A 153 -22.44 -6.94 3.45
CA ILE A 153 -21.83 -7.07 4.77
C ILE A 153 -22.12 -5.83 5.62
N PHE A 154 -22.36 -6.06 6.91
CA PHE A 154 -22.55 -5.02 7.91
C PHE A 154 -21.54 -5.19 9.05
N VAL A 155 -21.26 -4.09 9.74
CA VAL A 155 -20.43 -4.05 10.94
C VAL A 155 -21.22 -3.42 12.09
N SER A 156 -21.07 -3.98 13.27
CA SER A 156 -21.62 -3.45 14.52
C SER A 156 -20.48 -3.12 15.46
N PHE A 157 -20.47 -1.92 16.04
CA PHE A 157 -19.48 -1.50 17.03
C PHE A 157 -19.98 -1.60 18.48
N ASP A 158 -21.22 -2.05 18.68
CA ASP A 158 -21.98 -1.99 19.93
C ASP A 158 -22.66 -3.32 20.28
N ASP A 159 -22.03 -4.44 19.89
CA ASP A 159 -22.46 -5.80 20.24
C ASP A 159 -23.82 -6.20 19.64
N GLY A 160 -24.09 -5.71 18.43
CA GLY A 160 -25.24 -6.06 17.59
C GLY A 160 -26.47 -5.21 17.83
N LYS A 161 -26.35 -4.09 18.57
CA LYS A 161 -27.48 -3.18 18.81
C LYS A 161 -27.76 -2.30 17.61
N SER A 162 -26.73 -1.95 16.83
CA SER A 162 -26.85 -1.22 15.58
C SER A 162 -25.86 -1.73 14.52
N TRP A 163 -26.25 -1.60 13.25
CA TRP A 163 -25.47 -2.10 12.11
C TRP A 163 -25.22 -0.98 11.10
N LEU A 164 -23.97 -0.89 10.63
CA LEU A 164 -23.56 0.00 9.56
C LEU A 164 -23.14 -0.82 8.34
N PRO A 165 -23.49 -0.40 7.11
CA PRO A 165 -22.98 -1.07 5.91
C PRO A 165 -21.45 -1.03 5.87
N LEU A 166 -20.82 -2.19 5.62
CA LEU A 166 -19.38 -2.32 5.36
C LEU A 166 -19.14 -2.61 3.86
N GLN A 167 -19.94 -1.96 3.00
CA GLN A 167 -19.98 -2.22 1.57
C GLN A 167 -19.05 -1.27 0.80
N ASN A 168 -17.74 -1.55 0.83
CA ASN A 168 -16.74 -0.80 0.06
C ASN A 168 -16.73 -1.24 -1.42
N ASN A 169 -15.61 -1.79 -1.91
CA ASN A 169 -15.49 -2.36 -3.25
C ASN A 169 -15.91 -3.83 -3.33
N LEU A 170 -16.32 -4.45 -2.21
CA LEU A 170 -16.98 -5.76 -2.23
C LEU A 170 -18.23 -5.63 -3.09
N PRO A 171 -18.37 -6.41 -4.15
CA PRO A 171 -19.53 -6.30 -4.98
C PRO A 171 -20.68 -7.13 -4.41
N HIS A 172 -21.89 -6.61 -4.57
CA HIS A 172 -23.15 -7.18 -4.13
C HIS A 172 -23.25 -8.69 -4.44
N ALA A 173 -23.22 -9.51 -3.38
CA ALA A 173 -23.22 -10.97 -3.42
C ALA A 173 -23.58 -11.58 -2.05
N PRO A 174 -24.05 -12.84 -2.01
CA PRO A 174 -24.32 -13.54 -0.75
C PRO A 174 -23.05 -13.80 0.03
N VAL A 175 -23.06 -13.47 1.32
CA VAL A 175 -21.92 -13.66 2.23
C VAL A 175 -22.20 -14.84 3.16
N HIS A 176 -21.66 -16.02 2.83
CA HIS A 176 -21.89 -17.24 3.61
C HIS A 176 -20.84 -17.53 4.67
N HIS A 177 -19.69 -16.85 4.62
CA HIS A 177 -18.64 -17.08 5.60
C HIS A 177 -17.79 -15.83 5.80
N MET A 178 -17.34 -15.62 7.03
CA MET A 178 -16.37 -14.57 7.35
C MET A 178 -15.42 -15.07 8.43
N VAL A 179 -14.15 -14.70 8.29
CA VAL A 179 -13.12 -14.95 9.30
C VAL A 179 -12.11 -13.81 9.32
N VAL A 180 -11.67 -13.41 10.50
CA VAL A 180 -10.52 -12.50 10.65
C VAL A 180 -9.23 -13.32 10.68
N GLN A 181 -8.36 -13.12 9.69
CA GLN A 181 -7.05 -13.74 9.63
C GLN A 181 -6.12 -13.05 10.65
N PRO A 182 -5.60 -13.75 11.67
CA PRO A 182 -4.99 -13.11 12.85
C PRO A 182 -3.59 -12.55 12.63
N HIS A 183 -2.89 -12.93 11.55
CA HIS A 183 -1.52 -12.51 11.30
C HIS A 183 -1.44 -11.12 10.65
N PHE A 184 -2.26 -10.90 9.61
CA PHE A 184 -2.35 -9.64 8.89
C PHE A 184 -3.53 -8.77 9.36
N ASN A 185 -4.41 -9.33 10.21
CA ASN A 185 -5.61 -8.67 10.70
C ASN A 185 -6.51 -8.24 9.54
N ASP A 186 -6.74 -9.18 8.61
CA ASP A 186 -7.57 -8.98 7.43
C ASP A 186 -8.90 -9.71 7.60
N LEU A 187 -10.00 -9.10 7.15
CA LEU A 187 -11.30 -9.76 7.13
C LEU A 187 -11.46 -10.50 5.79
N VAL A 188 -11.52 -11.83 5.87
CA VAL A 188 -11.73 -12.70 4.71
C VAL A 188 -13.20 -13.06 4.62
N VAL A 189 -13.80 -12.80 3.47
CA VAL A 189 -15.23 -12.93 3.21
C VAL A 189 -15.44 -13.98 2.12
N GLY A 190 -16.11 -15.08 2.46
CA GLY A 190 -16.53 -16.12 1.52
C GLY A 190 -17.90 -15.79 0.92
N THR A 191 -17.96 -15.69 -0.42
CA THR A 191 -19.17 -15.34 -1.14
C THR A 191 -19.75 -16.51 -1.93
N TYR A 192 -21.06 -16.50 -2.20
CA TYR A 192 -21.65 -17.41 -3.18
C TYR A 192 -21.44 -16.88 -4.60
N GLY A 193 -20.80 -17.68 -5.45
CA GLY A 193 -20.64 -17.38 -6.89
C GLY A 193 -19.53 -16.39 -7.26
N ARG A 194 -18.82 -15.78 -6.29
CA ARG A 194 -17.75 -14.80 -6.58
C ARG A 194 -16.42 -15.04 -5.85
N GLY A 195 -16.24 -16.24 -5.29
CA GLY A 195 -15.02 -16.64 -4.60
C GLY A 195 -14.90 -16.01 -3.21
N PHE A 196 -13.69 -15.61 -2.83
CA PHE A 196 -13.43 -14.92 -1.57
C PHE A 196 -12.93 -13.50 -1.81
N TRP A 197 -13.22 -12.62 -0.86
CA TRP A 197 -12.78 -11.23 -0.81
C TRP A 197 -11.98 -11.00 0.45
N VAL A 198 -10.97 -10.12 0.37
CA VAL A 198 -10.14 -9.76 1.52
C VAL A 198 -10.25 -8.25 1.71
N MET A 199 -10.72 -7.84 2.89
CA MET A 199 -10.58 -6.46 3.34
C MET A 199 -9.30 -6.38 4.16
N ASP A 200 -8.25 -5.87 3.53
CA ASP A 200 -6.94 -5.76 4.15
C ASP A 200 -6.99 -4.82 5.36
N ASP A 201 -6.31 -5.20 6.44
CA ASP A 201 -6.08 -4.39 7.63
C ASP A 201 -7.35 -3.75 8.24
N ILE A 202 -8.12 -4.54 9.00
CA ILE A 202 -9.29 -4.05 9.73
C ILE A 202 -8.94 -3.36 11.05
N THR A 203 -7.65 -3.12 11.32
CA THR A 203 -7.16 -2.42 12.51
C THR A 203 -7.88 -1.10 12.81
N PRO A 204 -8.23 -0.25 11.81
CA PRO A 204 -8.99 0.98 12.08
C PRO A 204 -10.39 0.72 12.64
N LEU A 205 -11.08 -0.34 12.21
CA LEU A 205 -12.40 -0.71 12.75
C LEU A 205 -12.28 -1.12 14.22
N GLN A 206 -11.23 -1.86 14.56
CA GLN A 206 -10.95 -2.28 15.93
C GLN A 206 -10.56 -1.11 16.85
N GLN A 207 -9.91 -0.07 16.33
CA GLN A 207 -9.50 1.11 17.11
C GLN A 207 -10.54 2.24 17.11
N LEU A 208 -11.53 2.22 16.21
CA LEU A 208 -12.53 3.29 16.09
C LEU A 208 -13.37 3.40 17.37
N SER A 209 -13.49 4.60 17.92
CA SER A 209 -14.29 4.86 19.12
C SER A 209 -14.99 6.21 19.01
N ASP A 210 -15.94 6.48 19.91
CA ASP A 210 -16.62 7.78 19.98
C ASP A 210 -15.62 8.93 20.14
N ALA A 211 -14.55 8.71 20.91
CA ALA A 211 -13.47 9.70 21.06
C ALA A 211 -12.75 9.99 19.73
N VAL A 212 -12.51 8.96 18.91
CA VAL A 212 -11.93 9.13 17.57
C VAL A 212 -12.88 9.89 16.65
N ILE A 213 -14.16 9.52 16.62
CA ILE A 213 -15.17 10.17 15.77
C ILE A 213 -15.39 11.64 16.17
N GLN A 214 -15.25 11.96 17.46
CA GLN A 214 -15.36 13.34 17.96
C GLN A 214 -14.11 14.18 17.68
N SER A 215 -12.94 13.54 17.49
CA SER A 215 -11.69 14.23 17.17
C SER A 215 -11.72 14.85 15.77
N ALA A 216 -11.02 15.97 15.57
CA ALA A 216 -10.93 16.60 14.24
C ALA A 216 -10.08 15.76 13.27
N VAL A 217 -8.96 15.23 13.78
CA VAL A 217 -8.01 14.38 13.06
C VAL A 217 -7.49 13.33 14.04
N HIS A 218 -7.39 12.08 13.58
CA HIS A 218 -6.81 10.98 14.35
C HIS A 218 -6.00 10.08 13.44
N ILE A 219 -4.75 9.79 13.80
CA ILE A 219 -3.97 8.73 13.15
C ILE A 219 -4.15 7.44 13.94
N PHE A 220 -4.49 6.35 13.26
CA PHE A 220 -4.61 5.04 13.90
C PHE A 220 -3.22 4.43 14.06
N LYS A 221 -2.99 3.70 15.15
CA LYS A 221 -1.75 2.93 15.33
C LYS A 221 -1.65 1.88 14.21
N PRO A 222 -0.65 1.97 13.31
CA PRO A 222 -0.51 1.03 12.21
C PRO A 222 -0.21 -0.39 12.71
N ARG A 223 -0.70 -1.40 12.00
CA ARG A 223 -0.24 -2.78 12.20
C ARG A 223 1.20 -2.94 11.70
N PRO A 224 1.95 -3.95 12.17
CA PRO A 224 3.25 -4.27 11.58
C PRO A 224 3.13 -4.56 10.08
N ALA A 225 4.10 -4.03 9.32
CA ALA A 225 4.24 -4.29 7.89
C ALA A 225 5.39 -5.27 7.65
N TYR A 226 5.35 -6.02 6.55
CA TYR A 226 6.37 -7.01 6.21
C TYR A 226 7.07 -6.61 4.92
N ARG A 227 8.40 -6.63 4.93
CA ARG A 227 9.26 -6.43 3.75
C ARG A 227 9.25 -7.69 2.86
N LEU A 228 8.07 -8.12 2.42
CA LEU A 228 7.90 -9.36 1.64
C LEU A 228 8.57 -9.26 0.26
N HIS A 229 9.19 -10.35 -0.16
CA HIS A 229 9.78 -10.50 -1.49
C HIS A 229 8.90 -11.36 -2.40
N SER A 230 8.92 -11.04 -3.69
CA SER A 230 8.28 -11.91 -4.68
C SER A 230 9.01 -13.25 -4.77
N ILE A 231 8.25 -14.35 -4.81
CA ILE A 231 8.78 -15.69 -5.03
C ILE A 231 8.66 -16.09 -6.50
N THR A 232 9.63 -16.83 -7.03
CA THR A 232 9.63 -17.31 -8.41
C THR A 232 8.39 -18.16 -8.69
N GLY A 233 7.62 -17.83 -9.72
CA GLY A 233 6.38 -18.52 -10.08
C GLY A 233 5.16 -18.14 -9.24
N GLY A 234 5.33 -17.29 -8.22
CA GLY A 234 4.22 -16.71 -7.45
C GLY A 234 3.71 -15.39 -8.03
N GLN A 235 2.65 -14.87 -7.42
CA GLN A 235 2.18 -13.52 -7.70
C GLN A 235 3.26 -12.50 -7.33
N ARG A 236 3.45 -11.49 -8.18
CA ARG A 236 4.35 -10.37 -7.86
C ARG A 236 3.81 -9.63 -6.64
N LEU A 237 4.56 -9.68 -5.54
CA LEU A 237 4.23 -8.98 -4.30
C LEU A 237 4.79 -7.56 -4.34
N THR A 238 3.97 -6.62 -3.89
CA THR A 238 4.39 -5.25 -3.58
C THR A 238 4.17 -5.06 -2.09
N PRO A 239 5.24 -5.09 -1.26
CA PRO A 239 5.07 -4.97 0.18
C PRO A 239 4.61 -3.55 0.53
N GLU A 240 3.61 -3.45 1.41
CA GLU A 240 3.01 -2.19 1.81
C GLU A 240 2.85 -2.09 3.33
N ALA A 241 3.03 -0.89 3.86
CA ALA A 241 2.48 -0.49 5.14
C ALA A 241 1.22 0.35 4.90
N TYR A 242 0.10 -0.05 5.48
CA TYR A 242 -1.11 0.77 5.49
C TYR A 242 -1.07 1.77 6.64
N ILE A 243 -1.22 3.05 6.28
CA ILE A 243 -1.36 4.16 7.21
C ILE A 243 -2.81 4.60 7.13
N ASN A 244 -3.52 4.45 8.24
CA ASN A 244 -4.92 4.81 8.34
C ASN A 244 -5.09 6.03 9.24
N TYR A 245 -6.01 6.92 8.89
CA TYR A 245 -6.36 8.09 9.70
C TYR A 245 -7.81 8.50 9.49
N TYR A 246 -8.39 9.17 10.48
CA TYR A 246 -9.72 9.74 10.47
C TYR A 246 -9.64 11.26 10.30
N LEU A 247 -10.51 11.79 9.46
CA LEU A 247 -10.75 13.23 9.29
C LEU A 247 -12.21 13.51 9.56
N LYS A 248 -12.54 14.38 10.51
CA LYS A 248 -13.95 14.75 10.76
C LYS A 248 -14.57 15.50 9.59
N ASP A 249 -13.79 16.42 9.02
CA ASP A 249 -14.16 17.29 7.91
C ASP A 249 -13.03 17.32 6.87
N THR A 250 -13.33 17.79 5.66
CA THR A 250 -12.32 17.98 4.62
C THR A 250 -11.31 19.06 5.03
N PRO A 251 -10.01 18.75 5.20
CA PRO A 251 -9.03 19.71 5.66
C PRO A 251 -8.74 20.79 4.63
N LYS A 252 -8.48 22.02 5.11
CA LYS A 252 -7.95 23.13 4.31
C LYS A 252 -6.44 22.95 4.16
N GLY A 253 -5.96 22.84 2.92
CA GLY A 253 -4.54 22.60 2.64
C GLY A 253 -4.24 21.13 2.32
N GLU A 254 -2.97 20.79 2.15
CA GLU A 254 -2.51 19.44 1.82
C GLU A 254 -2.52 18.53 3.05
N VAL A 255 -2.75 17.24 2.79
CA VAL A 255 -2.54 16.18 3.77
C VAL A 255 -1.31 15.42 3.30
N THR A 256 -0.36 15.20 4.20
CA THR A 256 0.90 14.53 3.88
C THR A 256 1.22 13.53 4.97
N VAL A 257 1.61 12.33 4.56
CA VAL A 257 2.12 11.29 5.46
C VAL A 257 3.62 11.17 5.21
N THR A 258 4.42 11.48 6.22
CA THR A 258 5.88 11.39 6.16
C THR A 258 6.36 10.23 7.00
N ILE A 259 7.20 9.38 6.42
CA ILE A 259 7.84 8.27 7.10
C ILE A 259 9.23 8.71 7.53
N LEU A 260 9.49 8.65 8.83
CA LEU A 260 10.77 8.99 9.42
C LEU A 260 11.47 7.71 9.90
N GLY A 261 12.76 7.60 9.60
CA GLY A 261 13.62 6.55 10.14
C GLY A 261 13.95 6.80 11.62
N GLU A 262 14.74 5.90 12.19
CA GLU A 262 15.09 5.94 13.61
C GLU A 262 15.86 7.21 14.02
N SER A 263 16.70 7.77 13.15
CA SER A 263 17.42 9.02 13.41
C SER A 263 16.63 10.29 13.05
N GLY A 264 15.35 10.16 12.71
CA GLY A 264 14.46 11.27 12.36
C GLY A 264 14.59 11.77 10.92
N GLN A 265 15.44 11.13 10.11
CA GLN A 265 15.57 11.40 8.68
C GLN A 265 14.30 10.98 7.92
N THR A 266 13.92 11.75 6.91
CA THR A 266 12.80 11.38 6.03
C THR A 266 13.20 10.22 5.13
N VAL A 267 12.42 9.15 5.19
CA VAL A 267 12.57 7.93 4.37
C VAL A 267 11.71 8.05 3.11
N ALA A 268 10.46 8.47 3.29
CA ALA A 268 9.49 8.66 2.23
C ALA A 268 8.43 9.70 2.64
N SER A 269 7.76 10.28 1.66
CA SER A 269 6.59 11.13 1.85
C SER A 269 5.52 10.72 0.85
N VAL A 270 4.30 10.52 1.33
CA VAL A 270 3.14 10.06 0.55
C VAL A 270 2.03 11.11 0.66
N PRO A 271 1.41 11.52 -0.46
CA PRO A 271 0.23 12.37 -0.42
C PRO A 271 -0.93 11.69 0.32
N GLY A 272 -1.58 12.41 1.24
CA GLY A 272 -2.79 11.98 1.91
C GLY A 272 -4.06 12.30 1.12
N THR A 273 -5.09 11.48 1.32
CA THR A 273 -6.46 11.77 0.93
C THR A 273 -7.11 12.76 1.91
N LYS A 274 -8.17 13.44 1.45
CA LYS A 274 -8.83 14.54 2.19
C LYS A 274 -10.31 14.25 2.46
N GLN A 275 -10.73 13.00 2.36
CA GLN A 275 -12.14 12.65 2.50
C GLN A 275 -12.56 12.70 3.97
N PRO A 276 -13.73 13.24 4.32
CA PRO A 276 -14.29 13.04 5.66
C PRO A 276 -14.47 11.54 5.95
N GLY A 277 -14.22 11.13 7.18
CA GLY A 277 -14.25 9.74 7.62
C GLY A 277 -12.89 9.06 7.63
N LEU A 278 -12.90 7.73 7.48
CA LEU A 278 -11.70 6.90 7.47
C LEU A 278 -10.97 7.02 6.13
N ASN A 279 -9.68 7.27 6.20
CA ASN A 279 -8.77 7.39 5.07
C ASN A 279 -7.63 6.38 5.21
N ARG A 280 -7.11 5.93 4.07
CA ARG A 280 -5.95 5.02 3.98
C ARG A 280 -5.01 5.47 2.89
N VAL A 281 -3.72 5.43 3.17
CA VAL A 281 -2.64 5.49 2.18
C VAL A 281 -1.66 4.36 2.44
N SER A 282 -0.90 3.95 1.42
CA SER A 282 0.15 2.96 1.56
C SER A 282 1.53 3.59 1.37
N TRP A 283 2.48 3.13 2.19
CA TRP A 283 3.90 3.28 1.92
C TRP A 283 4.43 1.94 1.40
N ASN A 284 5.04 1.93 0.23
CA ASN A 284 5.64 0.75 -0.42
C ASN A 284 6.90 0.19 0.27
N LEU A 285 7.12 0.57 1.54
CA LEU A 285 8.28 0.24 2.34
C LEU A 285 9.62 0.62 1.70
N ALA A 286 9.67 1.57 0.76
CA ALA A 286 10.90 1.94 0.06
C ALA A 286 11.37 3.36 0.40
N TYR A 287 12.69 3.55 0.40
CA TYR A 287 13.29 4.86 0.20
C TYR A 287 13.02 5.34 -1.23
N SER A 288 12.91 6.65 -1.42
CA SER A 288 12.98 7.22 -2.77
C SER A 288 14.34 6.93 -3.42
N GLY A 289 14.32 6.66 -4.72
CA GLY A 289 15.53 6.54 -5.53
C GLY A 289 16.24 7.87 -5.69
N ALA A 290 17.33 7.87 -6.46
CA ALA A 290 18.04 9.12 -6.75
C ALA A 290 17.17 10.07 -7.60
N ARG A 291 17.42 11.37 -7.49
CA ARG A 291 16.83 12.36 -8.39
C ARG A 291 17.52 12.28 -9.75
N GLY A 292 16.75 12.22 -10.83
CA GLY A 292 17.29 12.17 -12.19
C GLY A 292 17.88 13.51 -12.64
N ALA A 293 18.91 13.47 -13.48
CA ALA A 293 19.44 14.65 -14.13
C ALA A 293 18.43 15.24 -15.13
N LYS A 294 18.38 16.57 -15.21
CA LYS A 294 17.48 17.31 -16.08
C LYS A 294 18.26 18.05 -17.17
N LEU A 295 18.21 17.55 -18.40
CA LEU A 295 18.84 18.19 -19.56
C LEU A 295 17.99 19.37 -20.05
N ARG A 296 18.65 20.48 -20.39
CA ARG A 296 18.05 21.77 -20.74
C ARG A 296 18.57 22.35 -22.04
N THR A 297 19.47 21.64 -22.71
CA THR A 297 20.02 22.03 -23.99
C THR A 297 19.63 21.05 -25.09
N LYS A 298 19.49 21.56 -26.32
CA LYS A 298 19.28 20.71 -27.50
C LYS A 298 20.64 20.17 -27.96
N PRO A 299 20.84 18.85 -28.05
CA PRO A 299 22.13 18.29 -28.45
C PRO A 299 22.33 18.45 -29.95
N ALA A 300 23.56 18.78 -30.38
CA ALA A 300 23.87 19.07 -31.78
C ALA A 300 23.59 17.89 -32.73
N GLY A 301 23.78 16.64 -32.28
CA GLY A 301 23.54 15.45 -33.11
C GLY A 301 22.05 15.09 -33.28
N ASN A 302 21.17 15.59 -32.40
CA ASN A 302 19.72 15.43 -32.53
C ASN A 302 18.96 16.58 -31.83
N PRO A 303 18.88 17.77 -32.44
CA PRO A 303 18.20 18.92 -31.82
C PRO A 303 16.69 18.72 -31.68
N ARG A 304 16.09 17.76 -32.40
CA ARG A 304 14.66 17.43 -32.36
C ARG A 304 14.31 16.39 -31.29
N VAL A 305 15.27 15.92 -30.48
CA VAL A 305 15.00 14.98 -29.38
C VAL A 305 13.88 15.50 -28.46
N VAL A 306 13.84 16.80 -28.21
CA VAL A 306 12.82 17.44 -27.36
C VAL A 306 11.43 17.48 -27.99
N GLU A 307 11.31 17.22 -29.29
CA GLU A 307 10.03 17.16 -30.03
C GLU A 307 9.44 15.74 -30.01
N GLU A 308 10.20 14.74 -29.55
CA GLU A 308 9.71 13.37 -29.38
C GLU A 308 8.57 13.31 -28.36
N LEU A 309 7.52 12.52 -28.63
CA LEU A 309 6.33 12.43 -27.77
C LEU A 309 6.65 12.14 -26.30
N ARG A 310 7.72 11.39 -26.02
CA ARG A 310 8.15 11.05 -24.66
C ARG A 310 8.80 12.20 -23.88
N PHE A 311 9.19 13.29 -24.55
CA PHE A 311 9.88 14.44 -23.94
C PHE A 311 9.15 15.77 -24.17
N ARG A 312 8.36 15.89 -25.24
CA ARG A 312 7.74 17.13 -25.69
C ARG A 312 6.96 17.83 -24.58
N ASP A 313 6.06 17.11 -23.92
CA ASP A 313 5.19 17.73 -22.92
C ASP A 313 5.98 18.27 -21.71
N THR A 314 6.97 17.52 -21.23
CA THR A 314 7.87 17.96 -20.15
C THR A 314 8.74 19.13 -20.59
N TRP A 315 9.25 19.10 -21.82
CA TRP A 315 10.07 20.17 -22.37
C TRP A 315 9.28 21.47 -22.56
N GLU A 316 8.09 21.41 -23.13
CA GLU A 316 7.24 22.58 -23.35
C GLU A 316 6.76 23.18 -22.01
N ARG A 317 6.42 22.34 -21.04
CA ARG A 317 5.94 22.79 -19.72
C ARG A 317 7.05 23.29 -18.80
N GLU A 318 8.17 22.57 -18.75
CA GLU A 318 9.20 22.77 -17.72
C GLU A 318 10.59 23.11 -18.27
N GLY A 319 10.78 23.03 -19.60
CA GLY A 319 12.03 23.40 -20.26
C GLY A 319 13.18 22.44 -20.02
N TRP A 320 12.89 21.16 -19.73
CA TRP A 320 13.89 20.10 -19.55
C TRP A 320 13.39 18.73 -20.03
N TYR A 321 14.31 17.78 -20.23
CA TYR A 321 14.02 16.37 -20.49
C TYR A 321 15.00 15.44 -19.74
N PRO A 322 14.61 14.21 -19.37
CA PRO A 322 15.46 13.30 -18.60
C PRO A 322 16.47 12.56 -19.49
N LEU A 323 17.57 12.09 -18.87
CA LEU A 323 18.41 11.06 -19.43
C LEU A 323 17.72 9.69 -19.32
N LEU A 324 17.35 9.09 -20.45
CA LEU A 324 16.76 7.74 -20.50
C LEU A 324 17.71 6.79 -21.24
N SER A 325 17.83 5.57 -20.72
CA SER A 325 18.54 4.47 -21.37
C SER A 325 17.91 3.14 -20.97
N TRP A 326 17.97 2.13 -21.83
CA TRP A 326 17.56 0.77 -21.47
C TRP A 326 18.33 0.25 -20.24
N GLY A 327 17.61 -0.26 -19.22
CA GLY A 327 18.18 -0.82 -17.98
C GLY A 327 18.75 0.20 -16.98
N ALA A 328 18.56 1.50 -17.23
CA ALA A 328 19.21 2.61 -16.52
C ALA A 328 18.42 3.20 -15.36
N ASP A 329 17.17 2.79 -15.19
CA ASP A 329 16.25 3.39 -14.24
C ASP A 329 16.49 2.91 -12.81
N ALA A 330 17.20 1.79 -12.62
CA ALA A 330 17.29 1.09 -11.34
C ALA A 330 17.81 1.94 -10.16
N GLY A 331 18.76 2.85 -10.35
CA GLY A 331 19.21 3.77 -9.30
C GLY A 331 18.28 4.96 -9.04
N PHE A 332 17.33 5.19 -9.95
CA PHE A 332 16.25 6.17 -9.79
C PHE A 332 14.97 5.51 -9.28
N GLN A 333 14.88 4.17 -9.36
CA GLN A 333 13.91 3.38 -8.62
C GLN A 333 14.30 3.39 -7.13
N GLY A 334 13.29 3.47 -6.27
CA GLY A 334 13.47 3.32 -4.84
C GLY A 334 13.92 1.91 -4.46
N PHE A 335 14.34 1.74 -3.21
CA PHE A 335 14.73 0.44 -2.66
C PHE A 335 14.12 0.25 -1.28
N LEU A 336 13.80 -1.00 -0.95
CA LEU A 336 13.12 -1.33 0.30
C LEU A 336 13.95 -0.87 1.51
N ALA A 337 13.28 -0.34 2.51
CA ALA A 337 13.85 0.07 3.79
C ALA A 337 14.08 -1.13 4.69
N ALA A 338 15.08 -1.05 5.57
CA ALA A 338 15.43 -2.16 6.46
C ALA A 338 14.31 -2.41 7.51
N PRO A 339 14.12 -3.65 7.97
CA PRO A 339 13.28 -3.92 9.12
C PRO A 339 13.70 -3.09 10.34
N GLY A 340 12.74 -2.60 11.10
CA GLY A 340 12.98 -1.68 12.21
C GLY A 340 11.73 -0.88 12.58
N THR A 341 11.92 0.06 13.51
CA THR A 341 10.84 0.97 13.95
C THR A 341 10.95 2.30 13.20
N TYR A 342 9.85 2.69 12.57
CA TYR A 342 9.69 3.96 11.87
C TYR A 342 8.66 4.83 12.60
N THR A 343 8.72 6.14 12.36
CA THR A 343 7.69 7.07 12.83
C THR A 343 6.89 7.55 11.63
N VAL A 344 5.58 7.34 11.66
CA VAL A 344 4.63 7.84 10.67
C VAL A 344 4.11 9.17 11.18
N LYS A 345 4.40 10.25 10.46
CA LYS A 345 3.93 11.59 10.78
C LYS A 345 2.82 12.00 9.79
N LEU A 346 1.62 12.21 10.29
CA LEU A 346 0.50 12.77 9.53
C LEU A 346 0.48 14.28 9.75
N LYS A 347 0.53 15.05 8.66
CA LYS A 347 0.24 16.47 8.64
C LYS A 347 -1.08 16.69 7.90
N ALA A 348 -2.04 17.35 8.55
CA ALA A 348 -3.33 17.72 7.96
C ALA A 348 -3.59 19.20 8.26
N GLY A 349 -3.36 20.06 7.27
CA GLY A 349 -3.32 21.51 7.50
C GLY A 349 -2.20 21.89 8.46
N ASP A 350 -2.55 22.55 9.57
CA ASP A 350 -1.60 22.97 10.62
C ASP A 350 -1.43 21.93 11.74
N GLN A 351 -2.20 20.84 11.71
CA GLN A 351 -2.13 19.79 12.73
C GLN A 351 -1.15 18.70 12.32
N GLU A 352 -0.36 18.24 13.29
CA GLU A 352 0.60 17.15 13.11
C GLU A 352 0.41 16.08 14.18
N PHE A 353 0.37 14.82 13.75
CA PHE A 353 0.25 13.65 14.60
C PHE A 353 1.31 12.63 14.22
N SER A 354 1.74 11.80 15.17
CA SER A 354 2.73 10.77 14.91
C SER A 354 2.36 9.44 15.56
N GLU A 355 2.64 8.35 14.86
CA GLU A 355 2.53 6.99 15.37
C GLU A 355 3.76 6.16 15.02
N LYS A 356 3.97 5.05 15.74
CA LYS A 356 5.06 4.11 15.46
C LYS A 356 4.60 3.03 14.49
N LEU A 357 5.43 2.74 13.49
CA LEU A 357 5.25 1.65 12.54
C LEU A 357 6.41 0.67 12.66
N GLU A 358 6.10 -0.59 12.90
CA GLU A 358 7.08 -1.68 12.87
C GLU A 358 7.15 -2.28 11.47
N VAL A 359 8.35 -2.33 10.89
CA VAL A 359 8.63 -3.07 9.65
C VAL A 359 9.38 -4.34 10.01
N LYS A 360 8.80 -5.49 9.66
CA LYS A 360 9.33 -6.83 9.91
C LYS A 360 10.01 -7.39 8.67
N LYS A 361 11.02 -8.23 8.91
CA LYS A 361 11.68 -9.01 7.87
C LYS A 361 10.70 -10.01 7.24
N ASP A 362 10.86 -10.29 5.96
CA ASP A 362 10.21 -11.45 5.33
C ASP A 362 10.62 -12.75 6.07
N PRO A 363 9.66 -13.53 6.61
CA PRO A 363 9.95 -14.78 7.30
C PRO A 363 10.55 -15.86 6.38
N HIS A 364 10.39 -15.74 5.05
CA HIS A 364 10.91 -16.70 4.07
C HIS A 364 12.30 -16.33 3.53
N SER A 365 12.78 -15.13 3.85
CA SER A 365 14.08 -14.66 3.40
C SER A 365 15.21 -15.22 4.25
N ALA A 366 16.30 -15.68 3.60
CA ALA A 366 17.46 -16.24 4.29
C ALA A 366 18.46 -15.17 4.81
N GLY A 367 18.41 -13.94 4.28
CA GLY A 367 19.32 -12.86 4.70
C GLY A 367 19.11 -12.44 6.16
N THR A 368 20.17 -12.10 6.87
CA THR A 368 20.08 -11.66 8.27
C THR A 368 19.65 -10.19 8.38
N LEU A 369 19.22 -9.74 9.57
CA LEU A 369 18.95 -8.30 9.77
C LEU A 369 20.19 -7.44 9.54
N ALA A 370 21.37 -7.93 9.91
CA ALA A 370 22.64 -7.25 9.66
C ALA A 370 22.93 -7.13 8.16
N ASP A 371 22.69 -8.19 7.40
CA ASP A 371 22.84 -8.20 5.94
C ASP A 371 21.98 -7.12 5.27
N ILE A 372 20.70 -7.03 5.67
CA ILE A 372 19.77 -6.04 5.14
C ILE A 372 20.21 -4.62 5.50
N GLN A 373 20.68 -4.41 6.73
CA GLN A 373 21.18 -3.10 7.16
C GLN A 373 22.39 -2.66 6.34
N GLU A 374 23.33 -3.58 6.06
CA GLU A 374 24.48 -3.29 5.20
C GLU A 374 24.08 -3.01 3.75
N GLN A 375 23.12 -3.76 3.22
CA GLN A 375 22.58 -3.55 1.87
C GLN A 375 21.95 -2.15 1.73
N VAL A 376 21.05 -1.81 2.65
CA VAL A 376 20.36 -0.50 2.66
C VAL A 376 21.36 0.64 2.86
N LYS A 377 22.37 0.46 3.72
CA LYS A 377 23.45 1.43 3.89
C LYS A 377 24.17 1.70 2.57
N LEU A 378 24.63 0.65 1.88
CA LEU A 378 25.32 0.81 0.60
C LEU A 378 24.43 1.47 -0.47
N GLN A 379 23.15 1.10 -0.53
CA GLN A 379 22.20 1.71 -1.46
C GLN A 379 21.98 3.20 -1.21
N LEU A 380 21.85 3.61 0.07
CA LEU A 380 21.77 5.03 0.43
C LEU A 380 23.01 5.78 -0.02
N GLU A 381 24.21 5.22 0.19
CA GLU A 381 25.45 5.84 -0.25
C GLU A 381 25.54 5.95 -1.79
N ILE A 382 25.17 4.89 -2.53
CA ILE A 382 25.11 4.92 -4.01
C ILE A 382 24.10 5.96 -4.50
N ARG A 383 22.91 6.01 -3.89
CA ARG A 383 21.86 6.99 -4.20
C ARG A 383 22.35 8.41 -4.01
N ASP A 384 23.04 8.68 -2.90
CA ASP A 384 23.54 10.02 -2.57
C ASP A 384 24.67 10.45 -3.53
N ASP A 385 25.55 9.53 -3.92
CA ASP A 385 26.57 9.78 -4.96
C ASP A 385 25.94 9.97 -6.35
N LEU A 386 24.85 9.26 -6.66
CA LEU A 386 24.09 9.44 -7.90
C LEU A 386 23.36 10.80 -7.91
N ASN A 387 22.83 11.24 -6.77
CA ASN A 387 22.26 12.57 -6.58
C ASN A 387 23.31 13.67 -6.85
N VAL A 388 24.54 13.51 -6.35
CA VAL A 388 25.66 14.43 -6.66
C VAL A 388 25.94 14.48 -8.16
N CYS A 389 25.93 13.33 -8.86
CA CYS A 389 26.06 13.30 -10.32
C CYS A 389 24.93 14.09 -11.01
N SER A 390 23.68 13.82 -10.64
CA SER A 390 22.49 14.48 -11.22
C SER A 390 22.49 15.99 -11.02
N ASP A 391 22.94 16.45 -9.86
CA ASP A 391 23.02 17.87 -9.52
C ASP A 391 24.09 18.57 -10.36
N MET A 392 25.27 17.97 -10.52
CA MET A 392 26.32 18.51 -11.39
C MET A 392 25.83 18.63 -12.83
N ILE A 393 25.23 17.58 -13.39
CA ILE A 393 24.67 17.62 -14.75
C ILE A 393 23.61 18.73 -14.86
N SER A 394 22.69 18.80 -13.91
CA SER A 394 21.61 19.79 -13.94
C SER A 394 22.11 21.23 -13.81
N ARG A 395 23.18 21.48 -13.04
CA ARG A 395 23.84 22.80 -12.95
C ARG A 395 24.55 23.16 -14.24
N LEU A 396 25.31 22.22 -14.83
CA LEU A 396 25.97 22.41 -16.13
C LEU A 396 24.93 22.77 -17.20
N GLU A 397 23.82 22.03 -17.26
CA GLU A 397 22.76 22.25 -18.26
C GLU A 397 22.04 23.60 -18.10
N TRP A 398 21.86 24.09 -16.87
CA TRP A 398 21.37 25.44 -16.65
C TRP A 398 22.34 26.52 -17.11
N MET A 399 23.65 26.33 -16.86
CA MET A 399 24.68 27.26 -17.33
C MET A 399 24.78 27.25 -18.86
N ARG A 400 24.75 26.08 -19.48
CA ARG A 400 24.78 25.93 -20.94
C ARG A 400 23.53 26.54 -21.60
N LYS A 401 22.34 26.39 -20.99
CA LYS A 401 21.12 27.09 -21.44
C LYS A 401 21.27 28.61 -21.42
N GLN A 402 21.88 29.17 -20.37
CA GLN A 402 22.18 30.61 -20.31
C GLN A 402 23.16 31.04 -21.41
N LEU A 403 24.21 30.25 -21.67
CA LEU A 403 25.14 30.52 -22.76
C LEU A 403 24.46 30.54 -24.14
N TYR A 404 23.50 29.64 -24.39
CA TYR A 404 22.76 29.62 -25.65
C TYR A 404 21.85 30.84 -25.79
N GLY A 405 21.16 31.23 -24.71
CA GLY A 405 20.42 32.49 -24.69
C GLY A 405 21.31 33.71 -24.93
N LEU A 406 22.51 33.76 -24.34
CA LEU A 406 23.47 34.85 -24.58
C LEU A 406 23.95 34.88 -26.03
N LYS A 407 24.24 33.73 -26.63
CA LYS A 407 24.61 33.64 -28.06
C LYS A 407 23.53 34.23 -28.95
N ASP A 408 22.27 33.86 -28.72
CA ASP A 408 21.14 34.35 -29.52
C ASP A 408 20.97 35.87 -29.41
N VAL A 409 21.11 36.43 -28.20
CA VAL A 409 20.98 37.88 -27.96
C VAL A 409 22.16 38.67 -28.51
N LEU A 410 23.38 38.13 -28.43
CA LEU A 410 24.61 38.83 -28.80
C LEU A 410 25.02 38.64 -30.26
N ALA A 411 24.34 37.79 -31.03
CA ALA A 411 24.72 37.41 -32.39
C ALA A 411 24.90 38.60 -33.35
N SER A 412 24.13 39.68 -33.16
CA SER A 412 24.22 40.91 -33.97
C SER A 412 24.82 42.10 -33.21
N GLY A 413 25.41 41.86 -32.03
CA GLY A 413 25.99 42.90 -31.18
C GLY A 413 27.37 43.35 -31.64
N LYS A 414 27.74 44.58 -31.27
CA LYS A 414 29.07 45.17 -31.56
C LYS A 414 30.25 44.35 -31.00
N ASP A 415 30.02 43.59 -29.92
CA ASP A 415 31.01 42.77 -29.23
C ASP A 415 30.99 41.29 -29.67
N ALA A 416 30.16 40.93 -30.66
CA ALA A 416 29.91 39.54 -31.08
C ALA A 416 31.19 38.80 -31.49
N ALA A 417 32.05 39.46 -32.28
CA ALA A 417 33.27 38.86 -32.80
C ALA A 417 34.26 38.41 -31.70
N GLU A 418 34.19 39.04 -30.52
CA GLU A 418 35.07 38.72 -29.39
C GLU A 418 34.39 37.83 -28.35
N ILE A 419 33.09 38.02 -28.10
CA ILE A 419 32.37 37.31 -27.04
C ILE A 419 31.85 35.94 -27.49
N LEU A 420 31.40 35.79 -28.74
CA LEU A 420 30.88 34.49 -29.21
C LEU A 420 31.93 33.36 -29.11
N PRO A 421 33.20 33.56 -29.53
CA PRO A 421 34.23 32.53 -29.34
C PRO A 421 34.49 32.22 -27.86
N ALA A 422 34.41 33.21 -26.98
CA ALA A 422 34.57 32.99 -25.54
C ALA A 422 33.42 32.17 -24.95
N ILE A 423 32.18 32.39 -25.43
CA ILE A 423 31.03 31.56 -25.06
C ILE A 423 31.21 30.13 -25.56
N ASP A 424 31.66 29.94 -26.81
CA ASP A 424 31.93 28.61 -27.38
C ASP A 424 32.99 27.86 -26.57
N GLU A 425 34.11 28.52 -26.24
CA GLU A 425 35.18 27.93 -25.44
C GLU A 425 34.68 27.53 -24.04
N PHE A 426 33.89 28.39 -23.40
CA PHE A 426 33.35 28.10 -22.07
C PHE A 426 32.29 26.99 -22.11
N ASP A 427 31.41 26.95 -23.12
CA ASP A 427 30.46 25.83 -23.31
C ASP A 427 31.22 24.50 -23.51
N GLN A 428 32.29 24.49 -24.30
CA GLN A 428 33.14 23.31 -24.48
C GLN A 428 33.80 22.86 -23.16
N LYS A 429 34.24 23.80 -22.31
CA LYS A 429 34.73 23.46 -20.96
C LYS A 429 33.63 22.82 -20.10
N LEU A 430 32.41 23.35 -20.10
CA LEU A 430 31.28 22.75 -19.36
C LEU A 430 30.96 21.34 -19.89
N GLN A 431 30.84 21.18 -21.21
CA GLN A 431 30.62 19.89 -21.88
C GLN A 431 31.72 18.87 -21.56
N SER A 432 32.97 19.33 -21.40
CA SER A 432 34.10 18.44 -21.12
C SER A 432 34.00 17.73 -19.77
N VAL A 433 33.29 18.31 -18.80
CA VAL A 433 32.97 17.67 -17.52
C VAL A 433 31.65 16.89 -17.64
N GLU A 434 30.65 17.48 -18.28
CA GLU A 434 29.34 16.87 -18.46
C GLU A 434 29.43 15.48 -19.13
N TYR A 435 30.22 15.36 -20.20
CA TYR A 435 30.38 14.11 -20.95
C TYR A 435 31.32 13.10 -20.29
N GLU A 436 31.92 13.45 -19.14
CA GLU A 436 32.52 12.49 -18.21
C GLU A 436 31.50 11.92 -17.23
N LEU A 437 30.39 12.63 -17.00
CA LEU A 437 29.31 12.21 -16.10
C LEU A 437 28.34 11.25 -16.80
N PHE A 438 27.91 11.56 -18.02
CA PHE A 438 27.06 10.71 -18.87
C PHE A 438 27.59 10.67 -20.32
N GLN A 439 27.19 9.69 -21.13
CA GLN A 439 27.66 9.64 -22.53
C GLN A 439 26.91 10.69 -23.38
N LYS A 440 27.64 11.42 -24.24
CA LYS A 440 27.04 12.44 -25.11
C LYS A 440 25.85 11.91 -25.93
N THR A 441 25.95 10.70 -26.48
CA THR A 441 24.92 10.10 -27.33
C THR A 441 23.60 9.81 -26.59
N LEU A 442 23.57 9.76 -25.25
CA LEU A 442 22.32 9.64 -24.49
C LEU A 442 21.51 10.93 -24.47
N ALA A 443 22.15 12.10 -24.57
CA ALA A 443 21.42 13.35 -24.70
C ALA A 443 20.61 13.39 -26.01
N GLU A 444 21.09 12.69 -27.05
CA GLU A 444 20.48 12.62 -28.38
C GLU A 444 19.34 11.60 -28.50
N GLY A 445 19.05 10.83 -27.44
CA GLY A 445 18.01 9.78 -27.40
C GLY A 445 18.55 8.40 -26.98
N ASP A 446 17.66 7.39 -26.86
CA ASP A 446 17.98 6.07 -26.29
C ASP A 446 18.54 5.08 -27.32
N THR A 447 18.25 5.28 -28.62
CA THR A 447 18.48 4.29 -29.70
C THR A 447 19.95 3.91 -29.97
N LYS A 448 20.90 4.39 -29.16
CA LYS A 448 22.34 4.23 -29.34
C LYS A 448 23.14 4.02 -28.03
N SER A 449 22.47 3.74 -26.91
CA SER A 449 23.11 3.64 -25.58
C SER A 449 24.31 2.65 -25.53
N PHE A 450 24.33 1.61 -26.37
CA PHE A 450 25.38 0.58 -26.40
C PHE A 450 26.63 0.93 -27.23
N ARG A 451 26.66 2.06 -27.95
CA ARG A 451 27.77 2.39 -28.87
C ARG A 451 29.01 2.92 -28.15
N ASP A 452 28.82 3.50 -26.97
CA ASP A 452 29.87 4.15 -26.20
C ASP A 452 29.96 3.53 -24.80
N PRO A 453 31.15 3.54 -24.15
CA PRO A 453 31.27 3.08 -22.78
C PRO A 453 30.45 3.95 -21.81
N GLN A 454 29.64 3.28 -20.98
CA GLN A 454 28.85 3.91 -19.94
C GLN A 454 29.72 4.72 -18.96
N LYS A 455 29.21 5.87 -18.55
CA LYS A 455 29.88 6.82 -17.64
C LYS A 455 29.36 6.68 -16.21
N ILE A 456 29.86 7.52 -15.30
CA ILE A 456 29.64 7.35 -13.85
C ILE A 456 28.15 7.39 -13.46
N TYR A 457 27.36 8.29 -14.06
CA TYR A 457 25.91 8.38 -13.81
C TYR A 457 25.21 7.03 -14.03
N MET A 458 25.53 6.37 -15.14
CA MET A 458 24.90 5.10 -15.48
C MET A 458 25.46 3.91 -14.71
N LYS A 459 26.77 3.92 -14.45
CA LYS A 459 27.43 2.85 -13.69
C LYS A 459 26.94 2.79 -12.24
N LEU A 460 26.73 3.95 -11.60
CA LEU A 460 26.14 4.02 -10.27
C LEU A 460 24.67 3.53 -10.28
N SER A 461 23.88 3.94 -11.28
CA SER A 461 22.49 3.49 -11.39
C SER A 461 22.36 1.97 -11.54
N VAL A 462 23.16 1.36 -12.42
CA VAL A 462 23.17 -0.09 -12.62
C VAL A 462 23.64 -0.83 -11.36
N LEU A 463 24.68 -0.31 -10.68
CA LEU A 463 25.14 -0.90 -9.42
C LEU A 463 24.07 -0.85 -8.33
N SER A 464 23.31 0.24 -8.25
CA SER A 464 22.16 0.35 -7.34
C SER A 464 21.14 -0.76 -7.61
N GLY A 465 20.82 -1.01 -8.90
CA GLY A 465 19.93 -2.09 -9.29
C GLY A 465 20.44 -3.49 -8.93
N ASP A 466 21.73 -3.73 -9.17
CA ASP A 466 22.37 -5.01 -8.83
C ASP A 466 22.34 -5.28 -7.32
N VAL A 467 22.60 -4.26 -6.49
CA VAL A 467 22.50 -4.36 -5.02
C VAL A 467 21.04 -4.56 -4.58
N SER A 468 20.06 -3.89 -5.21
CA SER A 468 18.64 -4.08 -4.92
C SER A 468 18.13 -5.48 -5.22
N ASN A 469 18.71 -6.15 -6.21
CA ASN A 469 18.30 -7.49 -6.62
C ASN A 469 18.87 -8.61 -5.73
N SER A 470 19.72 -8.30 -4.73
CA SER A 470 20.27 -9.31 -3.80
C SER A 470 19.28 -9.72 -2.69
N VAL A 471 17.99 -9.42 -2.84
CA VAL A 471 16.91 -9.71 -1.88
C VAL A 471 17.24 -9.07 -0.53
N ASP A 472 17.70 -9.86 0.44
CA ASP A 472 18.07 -9.41 1.80
C ASP A 472 19.51 -9.81 2.17
N PHE A 473 20.33 -10.24 1.21
CA PHE A 473 21.74 -10.57 1.46
C PHE A 473 22.61 -9.31 1.45
N ALA A 474 23.68 -9.36 2.24
CA ALA A 474 24.67 -8.29 2.30
C ALA A 474 25.31 -8.08 0.93
N PRO A 475 25.72 -6.85 0.59
CA PRO A 475 26.47 -6.60 -0.62
C PRO A 475 27.71 -7.48 -0.69
N ASN A 476 27.88 -8.17 -1.81
CA ASN A 476 29.04 -9.03 -2.02
C ASN A 476 30.33 -8.19 -2.18
N LYS A 477 31.47 -8.88 -2.17
CA LYS A 477 32.79 -8.24 -2.26
C LYS A 477 32.91 -7.38 -3.53
N GLN A 478 32.48 -7.90 -4.68
CA GLN A 478 32.59 -7.23 -5.96
C GLN A 478 31.74 -5.95 -6.01
N GLN A 479 30.52 -5.96 -5.49
CA GLN A 479 29.66 -4.78 -5.42
C GLN A 479 30.33 -3.64 -4.63
N ARG A 480 30.97 -3.97 -3.50
CA ARG A 480 31.70 -2.99 -2.67
C ARG A 480 32.95 -2.46 -3.36
N GLU A 481 33.73 -3.33 -3.97
CA GLU A 481 34.94 -2.94 -4.72
C GLU A 481 34.59 -2.06 -5.93
N VAL A 482 33.56 -2.42 -6.68
CA VAL A 482 33.07 -1.61 -7.80
C VAL A 482 32.58 -0.26 -7.30
N TYR A 483 31.80 -0.21 -6.22
CA TYR A 483 31.37 1.06 -5.64
C TYR A 483 32.55 1.95 -5.24
N ALA A 484 33.57 1.41 -4.57
CA ALA A 484 34.77 2.17 -4.20
C ALA A 484 35.46 2.81 -5.41
N VAL A 485 35.64 2.04 -6.49
CA VAL A 485 36.21 2.54 -7.76
C VAL A 485 35.32 3.63 -8.39
N LEU A 486 33.99 3.46 -8.36
CA LEU A 486 33.07 4.46 -8.89
C LEU A 486 33.09 5.74 -8.07
N LYS A 487 33.18 5.63 -6.74
CA LYS A 487 33.25 6.76 -5.82
C LYS A 487 34.52 7.59 -6.03
N GLU A 488 35.67 6.96 -6.18
CA GLU A 488 36.91 7.64 -6.54
C GLU A 488 36.81 8.36 -7.89
N ARG A 489 36.23 7.69 -8.89
CA ARG A 489 36.00 8.30 -10.21
C ARG A 489 35.09 9.52 -10.10
N LEU A 490 34.01 9.43 -9.33
CA LEU A 490 33.10 10.55 -9.08
C LEU A 490 33.84 11.72 -8.42
N ALA A 491 34.65 11.45 -7.39
CA ALA A 491 35.43 12.48 -6.70
C ALA A 491 36.33 13.28 -7.65
N VAL A 492 36.98 12.60 -8.61
CA VAL A 492 37.81 13.27 -9.65
C VAL A 492 36.96 14.20 -10.53
N ARG A 493 35.76 13.76 -10.97
CA ARG A 493 34.88 14.59 -11.82
C ARG A 493 34.30 15.76 -11.03
N LYS A 494 33.97 15.53 -9.76
CA LYS A 494 33.53 16.58 -8.85
C LYS A 494 34.62 17.63 -8.63
N ALA A 495 35.87 17.22 -8.44
CA ALA A 495 36.99 18.15 -8.32
C ALA A 495 37.15 19.02 -9.57
N ARG A 496 37.03 18.42 -10.77
CA ARG A 496 37.07 19.16 -12.04
C ARG A 496 35.88 20.11 -12.22
N PHE A 497 34.68 19.69 -11.84
CA PHE A 497 33.51 20.58 -11.78
C PHE A 497 33.76 21.77 -10.84
N ASP A 498 34.23 21.49 -9.62
CA ASP A 498 34.51 22.51 -8.61
C ASP A 498 35.62 23.48 -9.06
N GLU A 499 36.62 23.00 -9.80
CA GLU A 499 37.65 23.82 -10.43
C GLU A 499 37.03 24.82 -11.41
N ILE A 500 36.25 24.36 -12.40
CA ILE A 500 35.59 25.24 -13.36
C ILE A 500 34.72 26.30 -12.64
N MET A 501 33.99 25.90 -11.59
CA MET A 501 33.15 26.83 -10.84
C MET A 501 33.96 27.89 -10.06
N LYS A 502 35.15 27.54 -9.56
CA LYS A 502 35.97 28.42 -8.71
C LYS A 502 36.96 29.26 -9.48
N THR A 503 37.45 28.79 -10.63
CA THR A 503 38.54 29.45 -11.38
C THR A 503 38.04 29.99 -12.71
N ASP A 504 37.52 29.13 -13.59
CA ASP A 504 37.14 29.51 -14.96
C ASP A 504 35.88 30.39 -14.99
N LEU A 505 34.85 30.06 -14.21
CA LEU A 505 33.59 30.80 -14.20
C LEU A 505 33.76 32.28 -13.78
N PRO A 506 34.49 32.62 -12.70
CA PRO A 506 34.77 34.02 -12.37
C PRO A 506 35.52 34.77 -13.46
N VAL A 507 36.49 34.14 -14.13
CA VAL A 507 37.23 34.73 -15.25
C VAL A 507 36.30 35.01 -16.42
N PHE A 508 35.45 34.04 -16.77
CA PHE A 508 34.45 34.20 -17.83
C PHE A 508 33.43 35.30 -17.51
N ASN A 509 32.87 35.29 -16.29
CA ASN A 509 31.93 36.31 -15.84
C ASN A 509 32.55 37.70 -15.80
N LYS A 510 33.84 37.82 -15.44
CA LYS A 510 34.57 39.11 -15.51
C LYS A 510 34.67 39.60 -16.96
N LYS A 511 35.01 38.72 -17.90
CA LYS A 511 35.10 39.07 -19.34
C LYS A 511 33.78 39.59 -19.90
N LEU A 512 32.65 39.04 -19.45
CA LEU A 512 31.31 39.53 -19.78
C LEU A 512 31.01 40.88 -19.09
N ALA A 513 31.34 41.00 -17.80
CA ALA A 513 31.11 42.22 -17.02
C ALA A 513 31.89 43.42 -17.57
N ASP A 514 33.12 43.23 -18.05
CA ASP A 514 33.94 44.28 -18.70
C ASP A 514 33.25 44.88 -19.95
N ARG A 515 32.21 44.23 -20.47
CA ARG A 515 31.39 44.68 -21.62
C ARG A 515 29.94 44.99 -21.24
N ASN A 516 29.63 45.11 -19.95
CA ASN A 516 28.27 45.29 -19.44
C ASN A 516 27.30 44.16 -19.82
N ILE A 517 27.81 42.94 -20.03
CA ILE A 517 26.99 41.75 -20.28
C ILE A 517 26.81 41.01 -18.94
N PRO A 518 25.57 40.63 -18.57
CA PRO A 518 25.33 39.82 -17.38
C PRO A 518 26.09 38.48 -17.43
N GLY A 519 26.76 38.14 -16.33
CA GLY A 519 27.44 36.84 -16.18
C GLY A 519 26.47 35.68 -15.96
N LEU A 520 26.99 34.46 -15.99
CA LEU A 520 26.22 33.25 -15.70
C LEU A 520 25.95 33.11 -14.19
N VAL A 521 24.75 32.62 -13.89
CA VAL A 521 24.32 32.26 -12.54
C VAL A 521 24.36 30.75 -12.37
N VAL A 522 24.98 30.27 -11.29
CA VAL A 522 24.93 28.86 -10.89
C VAL A 522 23.66 28.63 -10.06
N PRO A 523 22.72 27.80 -10.51
CA PRO A 523 21.48 27.58 -9.77
C PRO A 523 21.70 26.68 -8.56
N GLU A 524 20.95 26.93 -7.49
CA GLU A 524 20.70 25.92 -6.47
C GLU A 524 19.74 24.87 -7.02
N ILE A 525 20.12 23.60 -6.90
CA ILE A 525 19.23 22.48 -7.24
C ILE A 525 18.50 22.11 -5.95
N LYS A 526 17.18 22.29 -5.95
CA LYS A 526 16.29 21.89 -4.84
C LYS A 526 15.74 20.50 -5.06
#